data_AF-J2H7J2-F1
#
_entry.id   AF-J2H7J2-F1
#
_cell.length_a   1.000
_cell.length_b   1.000
_cell.length_c   1.000
_cell.angle_alpha   90.00
_cell.angle_beta   90.00
_cell.angle_gamma   90.00
#
_symmetry.space_group_name_H-M   'P 1'
#
loop_
_entity.id
_entity.type
_entity.pdbx_description
1 polymer ?
#
loop_
_entity_poly.entity_id
_entity_poly.type
_entity_poly.pdbx_seq_one_letter_code
_entity_poly.pdbx_strand_id
1 'polypeptide(L)'
;MTLKKSFFTILSALLLSTAVIPSTYASAQIAKSQDVVIQHAQDNKQNQVKQLTSEEQGNAKHEIKEEAAVVPVIGIIIRAGVVAWKGYKTYERVSEAYVENAIEDHYGLKSSRSSTTLMEYQVGSEVFELKFGTSKWGLEHILGKHHPKYYYGIDFGKKNSMFEPNIGIEDIENMITILSFQSNNDDKIEKALKNGKRATVYGSWLGEEYTLVIEDGKVITLYPDGWNMVEYD
;
A
#
# COMPACT_ATOMS: atom_id res chain seq x y z
N MET A 1 9.38 -33.24 70.28
CA MET A 1 8.14 -32.43 70.19
C MET A 1 8.35 -31.38 69.10
N THR A 2 8.02 -31.70 67.84
CA THR A 2 6.72 -31.55 67.15
C THR A 2 6.57 -30.21 66.43
N LEU A 3 6.80 -30.30 65.11
CA LEU A 3 6.17 -29.61 63.96
C LEU A 3 5.51 -28.23 64.16
N LYS A 4 5.81 -27.29 63.24
CA LYS A 4 4.98 -27.08 62.04
C LYS A 4 5.68 -26.21 60.98
N LYS A 5 5.69 -26.73 59.75
CA LYS A 5 5.99 -26.03 58.49
C LYS A 5 4.80 -25.14 58.14
N SER A 6 5.04 -23.98 57.52
CA SER A 6 4.02 -23.32 56.70
C SER A 6 4.68 -22.76 55.44
N PHE A 7 4.41 -23.44 54.34
CA PHE A 7 4.60 -22.98 52.97
C PHE A 7 3.45 -22.04 52.63
N PHE A 8 3.73 -20.83 52.16
CA PHE A 8 2.76 -20.03 51.43
C PHE A 8 3.36 -19.67 50.07
N THR A 9 3.07 -20.51 49.09
CA THR A 9 3.33 -20.25 47.67
C THR A 9 2.02 -19.71 47.09
N ILE A 10 1.97 -18.41 46.81
CA ILE A 10 0.83 -17.79 46.12
C ILE A 10 1.07 -17.99 44.62
N LEU A 11 0.41 -19.00 44.07
CA LEU A 11 0.33 -19.29 42.64
C LEU A 11 -0.76 -18.40 42.03
N SER A 12 -0.39 -17.24 41.49
CA SER A 12 -1.30 -16.43 40.67
C SER A 12 -1.44 -17.08 39.30
N ALA A 13 -2.54 -17.80 39.09
CA ALA A 13 -2.95 -18.29 37.78
C ALA A 13 -3.44 -17.11 36.93
N LEU A 14 -2.58 -16.63 36.03
CA LEU A 14 -2.98 -15.73 34.95
C LEU A 14 -3.74 -16.55 33.90
N LEU A 15 -5.06 -16.45 33.91
CA LEU A 15 -5.90 -16.93 32.81
C LEU A 15 -5.72 -15.99 31.62
N LEU A 16 -4.77 -16.29 30.75
CA LEU A 16 -4.76 -15.74 29.39
C LEU A 16 -5.88 -16.44 28.61
N SER A 17 -7.03 -15.78 28.50
CA SER A 17 -8.01 -16.08 27.48
C SER A 17 -7.43 -15.67 26.12
N THR A 18 -6.74 -16.58 25.45
CA THR A 18 -6.47 -16.42 24.02
C THR A 18 -7.80 -16.56 23.29
N ALA A 19 -8.38 -15.42 22.89
CA ALA A 19 -9.40 -15.44 21.87
C ALA A 19 -8.74 -15.98 20.60
N VAL A 20 -9.02 -17.23 20.26
CA VAL A 20 -8.69 -17.81 18.96
C VAL A 20 -9.56 -17.09 17.95
N ILE A 21 -9.01 -16.05 17.33
CA ILE A 21 -9.60 -15.43 16.15
C ILE A 21 -9.51 -16.50 15.04
N PRO A 22 -10.63 -16.90 14.42
CA PRO A 22 -10.59 -17.89 13.34
C PRO A 22 -9.74 -17.35 12.19
N SER A 23 -8.66 -18.07 11.88
CA SER A 23 -7.67 -17.80 10.83
C SER A 23 -8.22 -17.89 9.40
N THR A 24 -9.53 -17.93 9.23
CA THR A 24 -10.20 -18.12 7.94
C THR A 24 -10.19 -16.86 7.07
N TYR A 25 -9.92 -15.67 7.63
CA TYR A 25 -9.80 -14.42 6.86
C TYR A 25 -8.44 -14.26 6.17
N ALA A 26 -7.33 -14.63 6.85
CA ALA A 26 -5.99 -14.54 6.28
C ALA A 26 -5.78 -15.50 5.10
N SER A 27 -6.34 -16.72 5.17
CA SER A 27 -6.24 -17.71 4.08
C SER A 27 -6.97 -17.28 2.80
N ALA A 28 -8.05 -16.50 2.91
CA ALA A 28 -8.83 -16.06 1.74
C ALA A 28 -8.16 -14.91 0.98
N GLN A 29 -7.43 -14.03 1.67
CA GLN A 29 -6.68 -12.94 1.03
C GLN A 29 -5.40 -13.44 0.35
N ILE A 30 -4.69 -14.41 0.95
CA ILE A 30 -3.49 -15.02 0.33
C ILE A 30 -3.86 -15.77 -0.96
N ALA A 31 -4.97 -16.51 -0.96
CA ALA A 31 -5.45 -17.21 -2.16
C ALA A 31 -5.82 -16.22 -3.28
N LYS A 32 -6.49 -15.11 -2.95
CA LYS A 32 -6.84 -14.07 -3.93
C LYS A 32 -5.61 -13.37 -4.51
N SER A 33 -4.57 -13.13 -3.70
CA SER A 33 -3.31 -12.54 -4.18
C SER A 33 -2.53 -13.50 -5.11
N GLN A 34 -2.50 -14.80 -4.81
CA GLN A 34 -1.86 -15.79 -5.69
C GLN A 34 -2.60 -15.97 -7.02
N ASP A 35 -3.94 -15.93 -7.04
CA ASP A 35 -4.73 -16.02 -8.27
C ASP A 35 -4.54 -14.79 -9.19
N VAL A 36 -4.35 -13.59 -8.63
CA VAL A 36 -4.04 -12.36 -9.38
C VAL A 36 -2.65 -12.42 -10.05
N VAL A 37 -1.65 -12.99 -9.36
CA VAL A 37 -0.31 -13.22 -9.93
C VAL A 37 -0.34 -14.18 -11.12
N ILE A 38 -1.21 -15.20 -11.10
CA ILE A 38 -1.38 -16.15 -12.20
C ILE A 38 -2.15 -15.54 -13.38
N GLN A 39 -3.19 -14.73 -13.12
CA GLN A 39 -3.95 -14.06 -14.19
C GLN A 39 -3.12 -13.02 -14.95
N HIS A 40 -2.32 -12.20 -14.27
CA HIS A 40 -1.43 -11.24 -14.95
C HIS A 40 -0.33 -11.91 -15.79
N ALA A 41 0.13 -13.11 -15.41
CA ALA A 41 1.09 -13.87 -16.19
C ALA A 41 0.49 -14.51 -17.46
N GLN A 42 -0.82 -14.80 -17.46
CA GLN A 42 -1.53 -15.40 -18.60
C GLN A 42 -2.05 -14.36 -19.61
N ASP A 43 -2.58 -13.22 -19.15
CA ASP A 43 -3.07 -12.15 -20.02
C ASP A 43 -1.96 -11.47 -20.83
N ASN A 44 -0.73 -11.44 -20.30
CA ASN A 44 0.43 -10.87 -20.99
C ASN A 44 0.92 -11.74 -22.17
N LYS A 45 0.62 -13.05 -22.17
CA LYS A 45 0.91 -13.93 -23.33
C LYS A 45 -0.16 -13.86 -24.41
N GLN A 46 -1.44 -13.65 -24.07
CA GLN A 46 -2.50 -13.55 -25.07
C GLN A 46 -2.56 -12.17 -25.74
N ASN A 47 -2.29 -11.08 -25.02
CA ASN A 47 -2.35 -9.74 -25.61
C ASN A 47 -1.20 -9.43 -26.59
N GLN A 48 0.00 -9.98 -26.39
CA GLN A 48 1.11 -9.80 -27.33
C GLN A 48 0.91 -10.56 -28.65
N VAL A 49 0.19 -11.69 -28.64
CA VAL A 49 -0.11 -12.45 -29.87
C VAL A 49 -1.24 -11.79 -30.68
N LYS A 50 -2.20 -11.14 -30.01
CA LYS A 50 -3.36 -10.52 -30.66
C LYS A 50 -3.06 -9.14 -31.30
N GLN A 51 -2.10 -8.41 -30.74
CA GLN A 51 -1.68 -7.10 -31.27
C GLN A 51 -0.82 -7.19 -32.54
N LEU A 52 -0.19 -8.33 -32.83
CA LEU A 52 0.59 -8.54 -34.06
C LEU A 52 -0.26 -9.01 -35.25
N THR A 53 -1.56 -9.27 -35.08
CA THR A 53 -2.44 -9.83 -36.13
C THR A 53 -3.64 -8.96 -36.50
N SER A 54 -3.79 -7.75 -35.93
CA SER A 54 -4.99 -6.91 -36.17
C SER A 54 -4.72 -5.58 -36.87
N GLU A 55 -3.49 -5.29 -37.31
CA GLU A 55 -3.22 -4.22 -38.28
C GLU A 55 -3.49 -4.68 -39.72
N GLU A 56 -4.68 -5.21 -39.98
CA GLU A 56 -5.23 -5.21 -41.34
C GLU A 56 -6.75 -5.32 -41.31
N GLN A 57 -7.38 -4.30 -41.89
CA GLN A 57 -8.77 -4.24 -42.34
C GLN A 57 -9.88 -3.94 -41.31
N GLY A 58 -10.72 -2.97 -41.69
CA GLY A 58 -12.17 -3.13 -41.44
C GLY A 58 -12.88 -1.94 -40.81
N ASN A 59 -13.08 -0.91 -41.60
CA ASN A 59 -14.05 0.16 -41.41
C ASN A 59 -15.48 -0.39 -41.15
N ALA A 60 -16.12 -0.07 -40.02
CA ALA A 60 -17.58 -0.16 -39.86
C ALA A 60 -18.10 0.65 -38.66
N LYS A 61 -18.94 1.64 -38.95
CA LYS A 61 -19.83 2.32 -38.00
C LYS A 61 -20.74 1.31 -37.31
N HIS A 62 -20.85 1.38 -35.99
CA HIS A 62 -22.03 0.90 -35.28
C HIS A 62 -22.38 1.84 -34.12
N GLU A 63 -23.59 2.38 -34.21
CA GLU A 63 -24.25 3.25 -33.25
C GLU A 63 -24.84 2.35 -32.15
N ILE A 64 -24.59 2.66 -30.87
CA ILE A 64 -25.23 2.01 -29.72
C ILE A 64 -25.85 3.09 -28.84
N LYS A 65 -27.16 2.95 -28.61
CA LYS A 65 -27.99 3.78 -27.74
C LYS A 65 -27.56 3.61 -26.28
N GLU A 66 -27.34 4.73 -25.62
CA GLU A 66 -26.91 4.84 -24.23
C GLU A 66 -28.16 5.01 -23.33
N GLU A 67 -28.46 4.02 -22.48
CA GLU A 67 -29.38 4.21 -21.36
C GLU A 67 -28.61 4.80 -20.18
N ALA A 68 -28.94 6.05 -19.84
CA ALA A 68 -28.27 6.86 -18.84
C ALA A 68 -28.56 6.39 -17.41
N ALA A 69 -27.58 5.75 -16.77
CA ALA A 69 -27.49 5.70 -15.31
C ALA A 69 -26.79 6.98 -14.83
N VAL A 70 -27.55 7.88 -14.19
CA VAL A 70 -27.03 9.16 -13.67
C VAL A 70 -26.20 8.89 -12.41
N VAL A 71 -24.90 8.68 -12.59
CA VAL A 71 -23.91 8.78 -11.50
C VAL A 71 -23.55 10.26 -11.36
N PRO A 72 -23.63 10.87 -10.17
CA PRO A 72 -23.21 12.26 -9.98
C PRO A 72 -21.71 12.38 -10.25
N VAL A 73 -21.37 12.92 -11.42
CA VAL A 73 -20.01 13.34 -11.75
C VAL A 73 -19.68 14.51 -10.84
N ILE A 74 -18.92 14.26 -9.78
CA ILE A 74 -18.31 15.32 -8.98
C ILE A 74 -17.29 16.00 -9.90
N GLY A 75 -17.68 17.15 -10.46
CA GLY A 75 -16.80 18.01 -11.22
C GLY A 75 -15.73 18.56 -10.28
N ILE A 76 -14.50 18.07 -10.43
CA ILE A 76 -13.33 18.60 -9.71
C ILE A 76 -13.04 20.00 -10.29
N ILE A 77 -13.26 21.04 -9.49
CA ILE A 77 -12.93 22.43 -9.82
C ILE A 77 -11.46 22.65 -9.53
N ILE A 78 -10.62 22.63 -10.57
CA ILE A 78 -9.18 22.89 -10.49
C ILE A 78 -8.95 24.36 -10.11
N ARG A 79 -8.35 24.63 -8.95
CA ARG A 79 -7.84 25.97 -8.57
C ARG A 79 -6.33 25.92 -8.34
N ALA A 80 -5.61 26.76 -9.08
CA ALA A 80 -4.16 26.71 -9.25
C ALA A 80 -3.34 27.26 -8.07
N GLY A 81 -2.26 26.55 -7.73
CA GLY A 81 -1.05 27.10 -7.12
C GLY A 81 0.14 26.77 -8.03
N VAL A 82 0.92 27.77 -8.41
CA VAL A 82 1.93 27.71 -9.50
C VAL A 82 3.32 27.42 -8.94
N VAL A 83 4.02 26.42 -9.51
CA VAL A 83 5.49 26.25 -9.45
C VAL A 83 5.94 25.56 -10.73
N ALA A 84 7.00 26.07 -11.40
CA ALA A 84 7.43 25.57 -12.70
C ALA A 84 8.96 25.52 -12.86
N TRP A 85 9.54 24.34 -13.16
CA TRP A 85 10.57 24.18 -14.20
C TRP A 85 10.84 22.72 -14.60
N LYS A 86 11.05 22.48 -15.92
CA LYS A 86 11.47 21.23 -16.60
C LYS A 86 10.53 19.99 -16.53
N GLY A 87 9.36 20.09 -17.15
CA GLY A 87 8.63 18.90 -17.64
C GLY A 87 7.84 18.08 -16.62
N TYR A 88 7.63 18.60 -15.42
CA TYR A 88 6.96 17.89 -14.33
C TYR A 88 5.45 18.15 -14.27
N LYS A 89 4.68 17.08 -14.03
CA LYS A 89 3.23 17.07 -13.81
C LYS A 89 2.90 17.83 -12.50
N THR A 90 1.95 18.76 -12.54
CA THR A 90 1.43 19.46 -11.37
C THR A 90 0.34 18.63 -10.69
N TYR A 91 0.34 18.51 -9.36
CA TYR A 91 -0.67 17.77 -8.61
C TYR A 91 -1.45 18.68 -7.66
N GLU A 92 -2.77 18.53 -7.64
CA GLU A 92 -3.67 19.31 -6.80
C GLU A 92 -3.60 18.82 -5.35
N ARG A 93 -3.52 19.75 -4.39
CA ARG A 93 -3.57 19.41 -2.97
C ARG A 93 -4.99 19.12 -2.54
N VAL A 94 -5.21 17.94 -1.97
CA VAL A 94 -6.45 17.59 -1.27
C VAL A 94 -6.33 17.87 0.23
N SER A 95 -7.40 17.71 1.00
CA SER A 95 -7.34 17.74 2.47
C SER A 95 -6.84 16.41 3.04
N GLU A 96 -6.18 16.42 4.20
CA GLU A 96 -5.82 15.21 4.96
C GLU A 96 -7.05 14.30 5.17
N ALA A 97 -8.20 14.87 5.57
CA ALA A 97 -9.46 14.14 5.73
C ALA A 97 -9.96 13.44 4.44
N TYR A 98 -9.59 13.95 3.25
CA TYR A 98 -9.95 13.28 1.99
C TYR A 98 -9.15 11.98 1.82
N VAL A 99 -7.88 12.00 2.22
CA VAL A 99 -7.02 10.82 2.20
C VAL A 99 -7.44 9.81 3.25
N GLU A 100 -7.69 10.29 4.48
CA GLU A 100 -8.19 9.44 5.56
C GLU A 100 -9.50 8.73 5.17
N ASN A 101 -10.48 9.48 4.65
CA ASN A 101 -11.73 8.91 4.17
C ASN A 101 -11.52 7.92 3.01
N ALA A 102 -10.61 8.20 2.09
CA ALA A 102 -10.31 7.27 1.00
C ALA A 102 -9.73 5.94 1.50
N ILE A 103 -8.91 5.99 2.55
CA ILE A 103 -8.41 4.78 3.21
C ILE A 103 -9.57 4.08 3.93
N GLU A 104 -10.35 4.79 4.71
CA GLU A 104 -11.49 4.22 5.44
C GLU A 104 -12.50 3.55 4.51
N ASP A 105 -12.87 4.20 3.41
CA ASP A 105 -13.77 3.67 2.39
C ASP A 105 -13.20 2.40 1.74
N HIS A 106 -11.90 2.41 1.38
CA HIS A 106 -11.24 1.24 0.76
C HIS A 106 -11.28 0.01 1.66
N TYR A 107 -11.10 0.20 2.98
CA TYR A 107 -11.12 -0.89 3.96
C TYR A 107 -12.48 -1.11 4.64
N GLY A 108 -13.53 -0.37 4.28
CA GLY A 108 -14.85 -0.44 4.90
C GLY A 108 -14.86 -0.08 6.39
N LEU A 109 -13.97 0.83 6.79
CA LEU A 109 -13.82 1.29 8.18
C LEU A 109 -14.74 2.50 8.42
N LYS A 110 -15.32 2.58 9.62
CA LYS A 110 -16.17 3.74 10.00
C LYS A 110 -15.37 4.91 10.59
N SER A 111 -14.23 4.56 11.18
CA SER A 111 -13.29 5.47 11.81
C SER A 111 -12.04 4.66 12.14
N SER A 112 -10.86 5.21 11.90
CA SER A 112 -9.59 4.54 12.17
C SER A 112 -8.70 5.36 13.10
N ARG A 113 -7.83 4.66 13.82
CA ARG A 113 -6.69 5.31 14.49
C ARG A 113 -5.48 5.12 13.60
N SER A 114 -4.50 5.99 13.73
CA SER A 114 -3.22 5.82 13.04
C SER A 114 -2.61 4.42 13.22
N SER A 115 -2.77 3.84 14.42
CA SER A 115 -2.25 2.51 14.77
C SER A 115 -3.04 1.33 14.19
N THR A 116 -4.19 1.56 13.55
CA THR A 116 -5.01 0.49 12.96
C THR A 116 -4.20 -0.26 11.91
N THR A 117 -4.05 -1.58 12.10
CA THR A 117 -3.42 -2.47 11.12
C THR A 117 -4.39 -2.69 9.97
N LEU A 118 -3.94 -2.39 8.76
CA LEU A 118 -4.70 -2.57 7.52
C LEU A 118 -4.34 -3.92 6.88
N MET A 119 -3.04 -4.23 6.83
CA MET A 119 -2.52 -5.51 6.37
C MET A 119 -1.29 -5.95 7.15
N GLU A 120 -1.04 -7.26 7.17
CA GLU A 120 0.13 -7.90 7.77
C GLU A 120 0.92 -8.65 6.70
N TYR A 121 2.25 -8.61 6.80
CA TYR A 121 3.17 -9.28 5.89
C TYR A 121 4.17 -10.11 6.68
N GLN A 122 4.25 -11.39 6.37
CA GLN A 122 5.17 -12.32 7.01
C GLN A 122 6.46 -12.45 6.20
N VAL A 123 7.61 -12.21 6.83
CA VAL A 123 8.95 -12.42 6.25
C VAL A 123 9.75 -13.31 7.19
N GLY A 124 9.98 -14.56 6.77
CA GLY A 124 10.55 -15.58 7.65
C GLY A 124 9.72 -15.78 8.93
N SER A 125 10.32 -15.57 10.09
CA SER A 125 9.67 -15.63 11.40
C SER A 125 9.11 -14.30 11.91
N GLU A 126 9.34 -13.20 11.20
CA GLU A 126 8.90 -11.86 11.60
C GLU A 126 7.67 -11.43 10.82
N VAL A 127 6.93 -10.48 11.38
CA VAL A 127 5.77 -9.84 10.75
C VAL A 127 5.98 -8.33 10.78
N PHE A 128 5.62 -7.66 9.69
CA PHE A 128 5.45 -6.21 9.68
C PHE A 128 4.09 -5.84 9.11
N GLU A 129 3.65 -4.62 9.38
CA GLU A 129 2.27 -4.19 9.13
C GLU A 129 2.22 -2.96 8.22
N LEU A 130 1.30 -2.96 7.26
CA LEU A 130 0.79 -1.70 6.71
C LEU A 130 -0.29 -1.22 7.67
N LYS A 131 -0.07 -0.05 8.25
CA LYS A 131 -1.00 0.59 9.15
C LYS A 131 -1.64 1.80 8.49
N PHE A 132 -2.77 2.24 9.03
CA PHE A 132 -3.50 3.43 8.58
C PHE A 132 -2.56 4.62 8.41
N GLY A 133 -1.80 4.92 9.46
CA GLY A 133 -0.71 5.87 9.35
C GLY A 133 -1.00 7.25 9.92
N THR A 134 -0.08 8.14 9.59
CA THR A 134 -0.10 9.58 9.83
C THR A 134 0.60 10.23 8.64
N SER A 135 0.70 11.54 8.63
CA SER A 135 1.62 12.26 7.73
C SER A 135 3.10 11.80 7.74
N LYS A 136 3.54 10.95 8.67
CA LYS A 136 4.94 10.49 8.79
C LYS A 136 5.19 9.03 8.42
N TRP A 137 4.17 8.19 8.41
CA TRP A 137 4.30 6.76 8.14
C TRP A 137 2.95 6.11 7.77
N GLY A 138 2.98 4.88 7.27
CA GLY A 138 1.79 4.11 6.92
C GLY A 138 1.17 4.57 5.60
N LEU A 139 -0.05 4.10 5.33
CA LEU A 139 -0.72 4.34 4.05
C LEU A 139 -1.05 5.82 3.83
N GLU A 140 -1.46 6.53 4.88
CA GLU A 140 -1.73 7.97 4.80
C GLU A 140 -0.50 8.77 4.32
N HIS A 141 0.69 8.43 4.83
CA HIS A 141 1.93 9.05 4.36
C HIS A 141 2.22 8.75 2.89
N ILE A 142 2.09 7.48 2.50
CA ILE A 142 2.33 7.04 1.12
C ILE A 142 1.41 7.80 0.16
N LEU A 143 0.12 7.85 0.47
CA LEU A 143 -0.87 8.55 -0.36
C LEU A 143 -0.68 10.06 -0.33
N GLY A 144 -0.58 10.64 0.86
CA GLY A 144 -0.51 12.09 1.07
C GLY A 144 0.77 12.75 0.58
N LYS A 145 1.84 11.97 0.39
CA LYS A 145 3.15 12.45 -0.07
C LYS A 145 3.51 12.00 -1.48
N HIS A 146 3.22 10.76 -1.83
CA HIS A 146 3.74 10.12 -3.03
C HIS A 146 2.65 9.78 -4.05
N HIS A 147 1.37 10.00 -3.76
CA HIS A 147 0.31 9.69 -4.71
C HIS A 147 -0.34 10.95 -5.30
N PRO A 148 -0.38 11.10 -6.64
CA PRO A 148 -0.84 12.34 -7.28
C PRO A 148 -2.30 12.72 -6.97
N LYS A 149 -3.20 11.73 -6.87
CA LYS A 149 -4.62 11.94 -6.52
C LYS A 149 -4.85 12.34 -5.05
N TYR A 150 -3.97 11.90 -4.15
CA TYR A 150 -4.16 12.02 -2.70
C TYR A 150 -3.16 12.98 -2.06
N TYR A 151 -2.29 13.60 -2.85
CA TYR A 151 -1.29 14.51 -2.36
C TYR A 151 -1.95 15.65 -1.59
N TYR A 152 -1.60 15.83 -0.31
CA TYR A 152 -2.13 16.94 0.51
C TYR A 152 -1.03 17.86 1.04
N GLY A 153 0.21 17.65 0.61
CA GLY A 153 1.31 18.54 1.00
C GLY A 153 2.17 18.07 2.17
N ILE A 154 2.38 16.76 2.31
CA ILE A 154 3.35 16.24 3.27
C ILE A 154 4.78 16.60 2.80
N ASP A 155 5.25 17.79 3.17
CA ASP A 155 6.52 18.35 2.71
C ASP A 155 7.65 18.03 3.70
N PHE A 156 8.27 16.86 3.54
CA PHE A 156 9.61 16.60 4.10
C PHE A 156 10.64 16.65 2.97
N GLY A 157 10.91 17.86 2.46
CA GLY A 157 11.95 18.13 1.48
C GLY A 157 11.49 18.89 0.23
N LYS A 158 12.43 19.46 -0.51
CA LYS A 158 12.18 20.18 -1.77
C LYS A 158 11.86 19.25 -2.95
N LYS A 159 11.93 17.94 -2.76
CA LYS A 159 11.81 16.91 -3.80
C LYS A 159 11.01 15.72 -3.26
N ASN A 160 9.91 15.39 -3.92
CA ASN A 160 9.19 14.12 -3.71
C ASN A 160 9.19 13.33 -5.03
N SER A 161 9.05 12.02 -4.99
CA SER A 161 8.68 11.22 -6.16
C SER A 161 7.22 10.82 -6.07
N MET A 162 6.55 10.74 -7.21
CA MET A 162 5.12 10.47 -7.31
C MET A 162 4.84 9.16 -8.05
N PHE A 163 3.85 8.40 -7.59
CA PHE A 163 3.30 7.29 -8.37
C PHE A 163 2.68 7.79 -9.67
N GLU A 164 2.52 6.90 -10.64
CA GLU A 164 1.65 7.18 -11.77
C GLU A 164 0.18 7.30 -11.30
N PRO A 165 -0.65 8.17 -11.91
CA PRO A 165 -2.01 8.44 -11.42
C PRO A 165 -2.98 7.26 -11.43
N ASN A 166 -2.65 6.19 -12.17
CA ASN A 166 -3.46 4.98 -12.27
C ASN A 166 -3.15 3.94 -11.19
N ILE A 167 -2.09 4.13 -10.41
CA ILE A 167 -1.79 3.27 -9.24
C ILE A 167 -2.91 3.45 -8.22
N GLY A 168 -3.51 2.37 -7.74
CA GLY A 168 -4.50 2.36 -6.67
C GLY A 168 -3.92 2.02 -5.31
N ILE A 169 -4.77 2.03 -4.27
CA ILE A 169 -4.39 1.53 -2.95
C ILE A 169 -4.04 0.04 -3.01
N GLU A 170 -4.83 -0.76 -3.75
CA GLU A 170 -4.56 -2.19 -3.97
C GLU A 170 -3.23 -2.44 -4.70
N ASP A 171 -2.84 -1.58 -5.65
CA ASP A 171 -1.53 -1.67 -6.28
C ASP A 171 -0.40 -1.43 -5.27
N ILE A 172 -0.54 -0.43 -4.39
CA ILE A 172 0.43 -0.15 -3.32
C ILE A 172 0.58 -1.35 -2.38
N GLU A 173 -0.53 -1.98 -1.98
CA GLU A 173 -0.55 -3.21 -1.17
C GLU A 173 0.21 -4.36 -1.85
N ASN A 174 -0.06 -4.57 -3.14
CA ASN A 174 0.62 -5.58 -3.94
C ASN A 174 2.12 -5.26 -4.12
N MET A 175 2.47 -3.98 -4.32
CA MET A 175 3.84 -3.53 -4.42
C MET A 175 4.61 -3.81 -3.13
N ILE A 176 4.03 -3.52 -1.96
CA ILE A 176 4.68 -3.85 -0.67
C ILE A 176 4.98 -5.34 -0.62
N THR A 177 3.99 -6.19 -0.94
CA THR A 177 4.16 -7.65 -0.98
C THR A 177 5.31 -8.03 -1.92
N ILE A 178 5.27 -7.62 -3.19
CA ILE A 178 6.27 -8.03 -4.18
C ILE A 178 7.67 -7.55 -3.80
N LEU A 179 7.82 -6.27 -3.46
CA LEU A 179 9.12 -5.70 -3.10
C LEU A 179 9.71 -6.38 -1.86
N SER A 180 8.87 -6.81 -0.91
CA SER A 180 9.34 -7.53 0.28
C SER A 180 9.94 -8.90 -0.03
N PHE A 181 9.62 -9.54 -1.15
CA PHE A 181 10.16 -10.87 -1.51
C PHE A 181 11.15 -10.85 -2.69
N GLN A 182 11.34 -9.71 -3.34
CA GLN A 182 12.33 -9.58 -4.41
C GLN A 182 13.76 -9.57 -3.88
N SER A 183 14.71 -10.15 -4.64
CA SER A 183 16.15 -9.96 -4.43
C SER A 183 16.66 -10.23 -3.00
N ASN A 184 16.06 -11.18 -2.27
CA ASN A 184 16.34 -11.50 -0.87
C ASN A 184 16.03 -10.34 0.11
N ASN A 185 15.10 -9.46 -0.25
CA ASN A 185 14.65 -8.38 0.62
C ASN A 185 13.96 -8.91 1.88
N ASP A 186 13.33 -10.07 1.81
CA ASP A 186 12.66 -10.73 2.93
C ASP A 186 13.65 -11.06 4.05
N ASP A 187 14.80 -11.65 3.73
CA ASP A 187 15.90 -11.89 4.68
C ASP A 187 16.42 -10.58 5.29
N LYS A 188 16.54 -9.53 4.47
CA LYS A 188 17.01 -8.22 4.92
C LYS A 188 16.02 -7.55 5.87
N ILE A 189 14.72 -7.64 5.58
CA ILE A 189 13.64 -7.12 6.42
C ILE A 189 13.59 -7.93 7.71
N GLU A 190 13.54 -9.26 7.64
CA GLU A 190 13.49 -10.15 8.80
C GLU A 190 14.65 -9.85 9.75
N LYS A 191 15.89 -9.79 9.23
CA LYS A 191 17.06 -9.47 10.03
C LYS A 191 16.99 -8.07 10.65
N ALA A 192 16.47 -7.07 9.93
CA ALA A 192 16.32 -5.74 10.48
C ALA A 192 15.30 -5.72 11.63
N LEU A 193 14.15 -6.35 11.46
CA LEU A 193 13.09 -6.45 12.46
C LEU A 193 13.57 -7.15 13.73
N LYS A 194 14.23 -8.32 13.60
CA LYS A 194 14.85 -9.05 14.73
C LYS A 194 15.79 -8.19 15.57
N ASN A 195 16.44 -7.23 14.94
CA ASN A 195 17.42 -6.35 15.58
C ASN A 195 16.85 -4.97 15.96
N GLY A 196 15.54 -4.74 15.79
CA GLY A 196 14.92 -3.43 16.03
C GLY A 196 15.51 -2.32 15.16
N LYS A 197 15.83 -2.63 13.90
CA LYS A 197 16.44 -1.71 12.94
C LYS A 197 15.50 -1.39 11.79
N ARG A 198 15.72 -0.23 11.19
CA ARG A 198 15.12 0.16 9.92
C ARG A 198 15.62 -0.72 8.78
N ALA A 199 14.71 -1.23 7.96
CA ALA A 199 14.98 -1.81 6.66
C ALA A 199 14.59 -0.82 5.56
N THR A 200 15.51 -0.53 4.65
CA THR A 200 15.20 0.10 3.37
C THR A 200 15.52 -0.92 2.29
N VAL A 201 14.53 -1.30 1.50
CA VAL A 201 14.65 -2.27 0.41
C VAL A 201 14.21 -1.66 -0.90
N TYR A 202 14.71 -2.23 -1.99
CA TYR A 202 14.49 -1.74 -3.35
C TYR A 202 13.94 -2.88 -4.20
N GLY A 203 13.08 -2.56 -5.13
CA GLY A 203 12.53 -3.54 -6.06
C GLY A 203 11.79 -2.87 -7.19
N SER A 204 11.37 -3.67 -8.16
CA SER A 204 10.70 -3.19 -9.36
C SER A 204 9.26 -3.67 -9.46
N TRP A 205 8.41 -2.78 -9.94
CA TRP A 205 7.01 -3.05 -10.27
C TRP A 205 6.72 -2.49 -11.66
N LEU A 206 6.28 -3.36 -12.58
CA LEU A 206 6.02 -3.00 -13.98
C LEU A 206 7.20 -2.32 -14.69
N GLY A 207 8.43 -2.71 -14.33
CA GLY A 207 9.66 -2.20 -14.93
C GLY A 207 10.19 -0.89 -14.33
N GLU A 208 9.48 -0.32 -13.36
CA GLU A 208 9.90 0.89 -12.64
C GLU A 208 10.41 0.55 -11.24
N GLU A 209 11.41 1.29 -10.76
CA GLU A 209 12.07 1.05 -9.48
C GLU A 209 11.38 1.79 -8.33
N TYR A 210 11.33 1.14 -7.17
CA TYR A 210 10.65 1.63 -5.97
C TYR A 210 11.47 1.36 -4.72
N THR A 211 11.32 2.24 -3.74
CA THR A 211 11.88 2.07 -2.40
C THR A 211 10.76 1.78 -1.41
N LEU A 212 10.93 0.72 -0.62
CA LEU A 212 10.10 0.39 0.53
C LEU A 212 10.92 0.54 1.82
N VAL A 213 10.35 1.24 2.79
CA VAL A 213 10.96 1.45 4.10
C VAL A 213 10.08 0.85 5.19
N ILE A 214 10.67 0.03 6.04
CA ILE A 214 10.03 -0.60 7.20
C ILE A 214 10.86 -0.29 8.46
N GLU A 215 10.20 0.10 9.55
CA GLU A 215 10.83 0.43 10.82
C GLU A 215 9.89 0.16 11.99
N ASP A 216 10.39 -0.47 13.05
CA ASP A 216 9.61 -0.95 14.20
C ASP A 216 8.35 -1.75 13.79
N GLY A 217 8.52 -2.73 12.89
CA GLY A 217 7.43 -3.64 12.49
C GLY A 217 6.31 -2.99 11.67
N LYS A 218 6.51 -1.78 11.13
CA LYS A 218 5.51 -1.11 10.28
C LYS A 218 6.12 -0.50 9.03
N VAL A 219 5.31 -0.43 7.97
CA VAL A 219 5.66 0.31 6.76
C VAL A 219 5.72 1.80 7.08
N ILE A 220 6.87 2.41 6.80
CA ILE A 220 7.09 3.84 6.95
C ILE A 220 6.74 4.56 5.65
N THR A 221 7.24 4.10 4.52
CA THR A 221 6.91 4.69 3.23
C THR A 221 7.20 3.72 2.10
N LEU A 222 6.53 3.95 0.98
CA LEU A 222 6.73 3.34 -0.32
C LEU A 222 6.70 4.48 -1.32
N TYR A 223 7.70 4.58 -2.18
CA TYR A 223 7.75 5.62 -3.20
C TYR A 223 8.59 5.22 -4.42
N PRO A 224 8.33 5.82 -5.59
CA PRO A 224 9.16 5.60 -6.76
C PRO A 224 10.60 6.10 -6.58
N ASP A 225 11.60 5.29 -6.93
CA ASP A 225 12.99 5.62 -6.69
C ASP A 225 13.66 6.26 -7.91
N GLY A 226 13.97 7.55 -7.81
CA GLY A 226 14.73 8.25 -8.86
C GLY A 226 13.93 8.65 -10.11
N TRP A 227 12.61 8.49 -10.12
CA TRP A 227 11.75 8.88 -11.24
C TRP A 227 10.43 9.54 -10.77
N ASN A 228 9.74 10.19 -11.73
CA ASN A 228 8.57 11.05 -11.49
C ASN A 228 8.75 12.02 -10.31
N MET A 229 9.93 12.64 -10.26
CA MET A 229 10.30 13.60 -9.23
C MET A 229 9.48 14.88 -9.36
N VAL A 230 9.16 15.53 -8.25
CA VAL A 230 8.44 16.80 -8.20
C VAL A 230 9.18 17.70 -7.23
N GLU A 231 9.43 18.93 -7.68
CA GLU A 231 9.99 20.00 -6.86
C GLU A 231 8.87 20.95 -6.42
N TYR A 232 8.93 21.37 -5.16
CA TYR A 232 8.00 22.36 -4.58
C TYR A 232 8.78 23.63 -4.23
N ASP A 233 8.18 24.79 -4.50
CA ASP A 233 8.74 26.11 -4.15
C ASP A 233 8.67 26.40 -2.64
#